data_AF-A0A1Y3SPN7-F1
#
_entry.id   AF-A0A1Y3SPN7-F1
#
_cell.length_a   1.000
_cell.length_b   1.000
_cell.length_c   1.000
_cell.angle_alpha   90.00
_cell.angle_beta   90.00
_cell.angle_gamma   90.00
#
_symmetry.space_group_name_H-M   'P 1'
#
loop_
_entity.id
_entity.type
_entity.pdbx_description
1 polymer ?
#
loop_
_entity_poly.entity_id
_entity_poly.type
_entity_poly.pdbx_seq_one_letter_code
_entity_poly.pdbx_strand_id
1 'polypeptide(L)'
;MSGMYENVVPRNQRQPHSKRGWLVGIVVVAVVVLVACIYPVARTLLHQYQYKQYLAALSSQTTQVYTKNNLRAEVDGVSLRITPDNAFTIYNTMVALGAGSVAGQAPEEAPVATLYYADQAVMQLWDVSTDGTSRVYVSFDGPDRDFSYIIGEKGMEYLMKPLSPDQNPAW
;
A
#
# COMPACT_ATOMS: atom_id res chain seq x y z
N MET A 1 -12.27 83.84 -9.63
CA MET A 1 -13.26 83.03 -8.90
C MET A 1 -13.21 81.60 -9.44
N SER A 2 -12.73 80.67 -8.60
CA SER A 2 -13.15 79.25 -8.51
C SER A 2 -13.39 78.49 -9.83
N GLY A 3 -12.60 77.50 -10.24
CA GLY A 3 -11.94 76.49 -9.40
C GLY A 3 -12.90 75.49 -8.75
N MET A 4 -14.13 75.31 -9.27
CA MET A 4 -15.17 74.50 -8.59
C MET A 4 -16.06 73.62 -9.48
N TYR A 5 -15.63 73.23 -10.69
CA TYR A 5 -16.34 72.17 -11.44
C TYR A 5 -15.41 71.07 -11.94
N GLU A 6 -14.32 70.82 -11.21
CA GLU A 6 -13.35 69.76 -11.52
C GLU A 6 -13.62 68.43 -10.80
N ASN A 7 -14.71 68.26 -10.05
CA ASN A 7 -14.92 67.02 -9.30
C ASN A 7 -16.38 66.60 -9.17
N VAL A 8 -17.03 66.30 -10.30
CA VAL A 8 -18.15 65.35 -10.27
C VAL A 8 -17.87 64.24 -11.26
N VAL A 9 -16.87 63.41 -10.93
CA VAL A 9 -16.73 62.08 -11.51
C VAL A 9 -17.88 61.26 -10.94
N PRO A 10 -18.89 60.84 -11.74
CA PRO A 10 -19.86 59.89 -11.24
C PRO A 10 -19.10 58.60 -10.91
N ARG A 11 -19.02 58.33 -9.61
CA ARG A 11 -18.48 57.13 -8.96
C ARG A 11 -19.38 55.93 -9.26
N ASN A 12 -19.47 55.57 -10.54
CA ASN A 12 -20.17 54.39 -10.99
C ASN A 12 -19.49 53.85 -12.24
N GLN A 13 -18.16 53.71 -12.17
CA GLN A 13 -17.43 52.78 -13.01
C GLN A 13 -17.80 51.36 -12.55
N ARG A 14 -19.01 50.91 -12.92
CA ARG A 14 -19.29 49.48 -12.99
C ARG A 14 -18.29 48.95 -14.00
N GLN A 15 -17.16 48.43 -13.52
CA GLN A 15 -16.27 47.63 -14.35
C GLN A 15 -17.17 46.64 -15.09
N PRO A 16 -17.15 46.60 -16.43
CA PRO A 16 -17.79 45.53 -17.14
C PRO A 16 -17.00 44.29 -16.75
N HIS A 17 -17.47 43.55 -15.74
CA HIS A 17 -16.96 42.22 -15.43
C HIS A 17 -17.01 41.49 -16.77
N SER A 18 -15.86 41.30 -17.41
CA SER A 18 -15.83 40.72 -18.73
C SER A 18 -16.44 39.33 -18.57
N LYS A 19 -17.57 39.08 -19.24
CA LYS A 19 -18.28 37.80 -19.14
C LYS A 19 -17.34 36.62 -19.43
N ARG A 20 -16.29 36.89 -20.23
CA ARG A 20 -15.17 36.00 -20.52
C ARG A 20 -14.35 35.62 -19.29
N GLY A 21 -14.01 36.56 -18.40
CA GLY A 21 -13.30 36.25 -17.16
C GLY A 21 -14.13 35.41 -16.17
N TRP A 22 -15.45 35.64 -16.12
CA TRP A 22 -16.37 34.83 -15.32
C TRP A 22 -16.54 33.41 -15.88
N LEU A 23 -16.67 33.28 -17.20
CA LEU A 23 -16.72 31.98 -17.88
C LEU A 23 -15.42 31.18 -17.71
N VAL A 24 -14.26 31.84 -17.81
CA VAL A 24 -12.96 31.19 -17.52
C VAL A 24 -12.91 30.72 -16.07
N GLY A 25 -13.39 31.53 -15.12
CA GLY A 25 -13.51 31.12 -13.72
C GLY A 25 -14.36 29.85 -13.53
N ILE A 26 -15.52 29.78 -14.19
CA ILE A 26 -16.40 28.60 -14.16
C ILE A 26 -15.70 27.38 -14.74
N VAL A 27 -15.02 27.52 -15.88
CA VAL A 27 -14.29 26.41 -16.51
C VAL A 27 -13.16 25.91 -15.62
N VAL A 28 -12.39 26.80 -14.98
CA VAL A 28 -11.34 26.41 -14.03
C VAL A 28 -11.93 25.66 -12.85
N VAL A 29 -13.02 26.15 -12.25
CA VAL A 29 -13.70 25.45 -11.16
C VAL A 29 -14.22 24.08 -11.61
N ALA A 30 -14.81 23.98 -12.80
CA ALA A 30 -15.30 22.72 -13.35
C ALA A 30 -14.16 21.71 -13.54
N VAL A 31 -13.01 22.14 -14.07
CA VAL A 31 -11.81 21.28 -14.22
C VAL A 31 -11.29 20.83 -12.87
N VAL A 32 -11.21 21.73 -11.87
CA VAL A 32 -10.77 21.38 -10.51
C VAL A 32 -11.70 20.34 -9.87
N VAL A 33 -13.02 20.50 -10.02
CA VAL A 33 -14.00 19.53 -9.53
C VAL A 33 -13.84 18.18 -10.23
N LEU A 34 -13.63 18.20 -11.55
CA LEU A 34 -13.46 16.98 -12.35
C LEU A 34 -12.19 16.22 -11.92
N VAL A 35 -11.06 16.92 -11.74
CA VAL A 35 -9.82 16.33 -11.21
C VAL A 35 -10.01 15.79 -9.80
N ALA A 36 -10.71 16.53 -8.92
CA ALA A 36 -11.00 16.10 -7.56
C ALA A 36 -11.89 14.86 -7.51
N CYS A 37 -12.78 14.66 -8.48
CA CYS A 37 -13.61 13.45 -8.61
C CYS A 37 -12.84 12.26 -9.20
N ILE A 38 -11.98 12.48 -10.21
CA ILE A 38 -11.22 11.40 -10.86
C ILE A 38 -10.08 10.89 -9.96
N TYR A 39 -9.37 11.80 -9.29
CA TYR A 39 -8.20 11.47 -8.48
C TYR A 39 -8.41 10.34 -7.46
N PRO A 40 -9.46 10.35 -6.60
CA PRO A 40 -9.66 9.27 -5.63
C PRO A 40 -9.97 7.94 -6.29
N VAL A 41 -10.72 7.95 -7.40
CA VAL A 41 -11.06 6.73 -8.16
C VAL A 41 -9.81 6.13 -8.78
N ALA A 42 -8.99 6.96 -9.45
CA ALA A 42 -7.74 6.53 -10.05
C ALA A 42 -6.77 5.97 -8.99
N ARG A 43 -6.65 6.64 -7.83
CA ARG A 43 -5.82 6.17 -6.71
C ARG A 43 -6.28 4.82 -6.19
N THR A 44 -7.59 4.64 -6.00
CA THR A 44 -8.17 3.38 -5.51
C THR A 44 -7.93 2.23 -6.49
N LEU A 45 -8.13 2.48 -7.79
CA LEU A 45 -7.86 1.52 -8.84
C LEU A 45 -6.38 1.14 -8.91
N LEU A 46 -5.47 2.11 -8.75
CA LEU A 46 -4.03 1.86 -8.76
C LEU A 46 -3.61 0.97 -7.59
N HIS A 47 -4.12 1.24 -6.38
CA HIS A 47 -3.85 0.42 -5.19
C HIS A 47 -4.38 -1.02 -5.36
N GLN A 48 -5.61 -1.17 -5.87
CA GLN A 48 -6.17 -2.50 -6.14
C GLN A 48 -5.37 -3.25 -7.21
N TYR A 49 -4.88 -2.55 -8.24
CA TYR A 49 -4.07 -3.17 -9.29
C TYR A 49 -2.72 -3.63 -8.76
N GLN A 50 -2.02 -2.79 -8.00
CA GLN A 50 -0.74 -3.14 -7.37
C GLN A 50 -0.90 -4.34 -6.41
N TYR A 51 -1.96 -4.36 -5.60
CA TYR A 51 -2.24 -5.47 -4.70
C TYR A 51 -2.55 -6.78 -5.44
N LYS A 52 -3.30 -6.73 -6.54
CA LYS A 52 -3.56 -7.91 -7.39
C LYS A 52 -2.28 -8.46 -8.00
N GLN A 53 -1.33 -7.60 -8.40
CA GLN A 53 -0.03 -8.05 -8.89
C GLN A 53 0.79 -8.73 -7.80
N TYR A 54 0.82 -8.16 -6.60
CA TYR A 54 1.45 -8.78 -5.42
C TYR A 54 0.86 -10.17 -5.14
N LEU A 55 -0.47 -10.27 -5.08
CA LEU A 55 -1.15 -11.55 -4.86
C LEU A 55 -0.85 -12.58 -5.95
N ALA A 56 -0.80 -12.16 -7.22
CA ALA A 56 -0.47 -13.06 -8.32
C ALA A 56 0.97 -13.59 -8.21
N ALA A 57 1.93 -12.73 -7.87
CA ALA A 57 3.32 -13.12 -7.63
C ALA A 57 3.43 -14.07 -6.43
N LEU A 58 2.83 -13.70 -5.29
CA LEU A 58 2.82 -14.50 -4.07
C LEU A 58 2.18 -15.87 -4.30
N SER A 59 1.05 -15.93 -5.01
CA SER A 59 0.35 -17.18 -5.33
C SER A 59 1.20 -18.09 -6.22
N SER A 60 1.85 -17.53 -7.25
CA SER A 60 2.71 -18.31 -8.15
C SER A 60 3.91 -18.91 -7.41
N GLN A 61 4.58 -18.11 -6.58
CA GLN A 61 5.71 -18.59 -5.77
C GLN A 61 5.28 -19.59 -4.70
N THR A 62 4.17 -19.33 -4.01
CA THR A 62 3.62 -20.29 -3.03
C THR A 62 3.26 -21.62 -3.68
N THR A 63 2.68 -21.60 -4.90
CA THR A 63 2.33 -22.83 -5.63
C THR A 63 3.56 -23.62 -6.06
N GLN A 64 4.60 -22.95 -6.55
CA GLN A 64 5.86 -23.62 -6.91
C GLN A 64 6.49 -24.31 -5.70
N VAL A 65 6.53 -23.60 -4.58
CA VAL A 65 7.21 -24.09 -3.39
C VAL A 65 6.36 -25.13 -2.66
N TYR A 66 5.03 -25.04 -2.71
CA TYR A 66 4.11 -26.10 -2.29
C TYR A 66 4.40 -27.41 -3.03
N THR A 67 4.55 -27.34 -4.36
CA THR A 67 4.81 -28.52 -5.20
C THR A 67 6.20 -29.13 -4.94
N LYS A 68 7.21 -28.29 -4.70
CA LYS A 68 8.60 -28.72 -4.46
C LYS A 68 8.92 -28.98 -2.98
N ASN A 69 8.00 -28.65 -2.07
CA ASN A 69 8.16 -28.68 -0.62
C ASN A 69 9.48 -28.05 -0.12
N ASN A 70 9.78 -26.84 -0.64
CA ASN A 70 11.06 -26.15 -0.49
C ASN A 70 10.92 -24.76 0.14
N LEU A 71 9.93 -24.57 1.04
CA LEU A 71 9.71 -23.28 1.70
C LEU A 71 10.49 -23.28 3.00
N ARG A 72 11.50 -22.41 3.07
CA ARG A 72 12.32 -22.23 4.26
C ARG A 72 11.86 -20.96 4.96
N ALA A 73 11.72 -21.00 6.28
CA ALA A 73 11.52 -19.81 7.08
C ALA A 73 12.64 -19.67 8.11
N GLU A 74 13.09 -18.45 8.35
CA GLU A 74 13.94 -18.09 9.48
C GLU A 74 13.10 -17.25 10.44
N VAL A 75 12.94 -17.76 11.66
CA VAL A 75 12.15 -17.14 12.74
C VAL A 75 12.99 -17.21 14.01
N ASP A 76 13.25 -16.07 14.65
CA ASP A 76 14.10 -15.97 15.85
C ASP A 76 15.46 -16.70 15.73
N GLY A 77 16.06 -16.65 14.53
CA GLY A 77 17.34 -17.31 14.23
C GLY A 77 17.26 -18.83 14.02
N VAL A 78 16.07 -19.42 14.09
CA VAL A 78 15.84 -20.84 13.79
C VAL A 78 15.37 -21.00 12.35
N SER A 79 16.02 -21.91 11.64
CA SER A 79 15.65 -22.28 10.28
C SER A 79 14.64 -23.43 10.29
N LEU A 80 13.44 -23.17 9.76
CA LEU A 80 12.32 -24.08 9.72
C LEU A 80 11.98 -24.46 8.27
N ARG A 81 11.55 -25.71 8.08
CA ARG A 81 10.94 -26.17 6.82
C ARG A 81 9.43 -26.06 6.93
N ILE A 82 8.88 -25.06 6.25
CA ILE A 82 7.44 -24.82 6.28
C ILE A 82 6.71 -25.91 5.53
N THR A 83 5.77 -26.57 6.21
CA THR A 83 4.96 -27.62 5.61
C THR A 83 4.00 -27.04 4.56
N PRO A 84 3.56 -27.85 3.57
CA PRO A 84 2.62 -27.38 2.55
C PRO A 84 1.32 -26.79 3.12
N ASP A 85 0.79 -27.38 4.19
CA ASP A 85 -0.43 -26.91 4.87
C ASP A 85 -0.21 -25.56 5.57
N ASN A 86 0.94 -25.37 6.21
CA ASN A 86 1.30 -24.10 6.84
C ASN A 86 1.59 -23.02 5.80
N ALA A 87 2.23 -23.38 4.68
CA ALA A 87 2.45 -22.46 3.56
C ALA A 87 1.12 -21.92 3.01
N PHE A 88 0.12 -22.80 2.84
CA PHE A 88 -1.22 -22.41 2.42
C PHE A 88 -1.94 -21.55 3.47
N THR A 89 -1.74 -21.87 4.75
CA THR A 89 -2.29 -21.07 5.87
C THR A 89 -1.71 -19.66 5.89
N ILE A 90 -0.39 -19.52 5.67
CA ILE A 90 0.30 -18.22 5.57
C ILE A 90 -0.26 -17.43 4.39
N TYR A 91 -0.37 -18.05 3.21
CA TYR A 91 -0.97 -17.42 2.03
C TYR A 91 -2.41 -16.95 2.28
N ASN A 92 -3.27 -17.79 2.84
CA ASN A 92 -4.66 -17.42 3.15
C ASN A 92 -4.74 -16.30 4.18
N THR A 93 -3.81 -16.29 5.15
CA THR A 93 -3.73 -15.21 6.13
C THR A 93 -3.35 -13.90 5.45
N MET A 94 -2.37 -13.90 4.55
CA MET A 94 -2.00 -12.73 3.75
C MET A 94 -3.19 -12.22 2.91
N VAL A 95 -3.92 -13.13 2.25
CA VAL A 95 -5.13 -12.79 1.48
C VAL A 95 -6.21 -12.18 2.37
N ALA A 96 -6.43 -12.76 3.55
CA ALA A 96 -7.46 -12.33 4.50
C ALA A 96 -7.13 -10.98 5.16
N LEU A 97 -5.84 -10.70 5.39
CA LEU A 97 -5.38 -9.41 5.93
C LEU A 97 -5.54 -8.27 4.90
N GLY A 98 -5.60 -8.60 3.61
CA GLY A 98 -6.01 -7.68 2.56
C GLY A 98 -4.95 -6.65 2.17
N ALA A 99 -5.32 -5.80 1.20
CA ALA A 99 -4.51 -4.64 0.83
C ALA A 99 -4.64 -3.60 1.94
N GLY A 100 -3.69 -3.56 2.88
CA GLY A 100 -3.57 -2.41 3.76
C GLY A 100 -3.01 -1.22 2.99
N SER A 101 -1.97 -0.57 3.51
CA SER A 101 -1.31 0.55 2.81
C SER A 101 -0.05 0.11 2.10
N VAL A 102 0.23 0.68 0.92
CA VAL A 102 1.56 0.58 0.30
C VAL A 102 2.56 1.16 1.28
N ALA A 103 3.54 0.36 1.67
CA ALA A 103 4.56 0.77 2.60
C ALA A 103 5.75 1.38 1.84
N GLY A 104 6.42 2.33 2.49
CA GLY A 104 7.61 2.98 1.93
C GLY A 104 8.86 2.14 2.20
N GLN A 105 9.73 2.67 3.05
CA GLN A 105 10.98 2.01 3.41
C GLN A 105 10.75 1.01 4.56
N ALA A 106 11.48 -0.11 4.50
CA ALA A 106 11.44 -1.14 5.54
C ALA A 106 11.97 -0.60 6.89
N PRO A 107 11.50 -1.15 8.02
CA PRO A 107 12.05 -0.82 9.33
C PRO A 107 13.56 -1.10 9.41
N GLU A 108 14.30 -0.32 10.22
CA GLU A 108 15.73 -0.53 10.46
C GLU A 108 16.02 -1.79 11.30
N GLU A 109 15.04 -2.23 12.10
CA GLU A 109 15.13 -3.44 12.91
C GLU A 109 15.15 -4.70 12.03
N ALA A 110 15.72 -5.78 12.57
CA ALA A 110 15.71 -7.06 11.89
C ALA A 110 14.26 -7.58 11.73
N PRO A 111 13.95 -8.27 10.60
CA PRO A 111 12.65 -8.88 10.43
C PRO A 111 12.41 -9.97 11.49
N VAL A 112 11.19 -10.05 11.98
CA VAL A 112 10.73 -11.08 12.91
C VAL A 112 10.75 -12.46 12.24
N ALA A 113 10.37 -12.50 10.96
CA ALA A 113 10.39 -13.72 10.16
C ALA A 113 10.81 -13.43 8.72
N THR A 114 11.61 -14.32 8.14
CA THR A 114 11.99 -14.28 6.72
C THR A 114 11.66 -15.61 6.06
N LEU A 115 10.84 -15.61 5.02
CA LEU A 115 10.49 -16.79 4.23
C LEU A 115 11.24 -16.75 2.90
N TYR A 116 11.96 -17.83 2.59
CA TYR A 116 12.69 -18.02 1.36
C TYR A 116 11.90 -18.98 0.46
N TYR A 117 11.38 -18.45 -0.64
CA TYR A 117 10.70 -19.22 -1.68
C TYR A 117 11.76 -19.79 -2.64
N ALA A 118 12.56 -20.73 -2.12
CA ALA A 118 13.78 -21.20 -2.78
C ALA A 118 14.73 -20.02 -3.09
N ASP A 119 15.29 -19.95 -4.30
CA ASP A 119 16.24 -18.91 -4.73
C ASP A 119 15.54 -17.77 -5.51
N GLN A 120 14.22 -17.80 -5.62
CA GLN A 120 13.46 -16.95 -6.55
C GLN A 120 12.82 -15.74 -5.90
N ALA A 121 12.44 -15.84 -4.62
CA ALA A 121 11.77 -14.78 -3.89
C ALA A 121 12.00 -14.89 -2.39
N VAL A 122 11.97 -13.74 -1.71
CA VAL A 122 12.13 -13.64 -0.26
C VAL A 122 11.02 -12.75 0.30
N MET A 123 10.33 -13.24 1.33
CA MET A 123 9.32 -12.47 2.05
C MET A 123 9.80 -12.19 3.47
N GLN A 124 9.93 -10.91 3.82
CA GLN A 124 10.33 -10.48 5.15
C GLN A 124 9.16 -9.83 5.88
N LEU A 125 9.05 -10.13 7.17
CA LEU A 125 7.92 -9.76 8.00
C LEU A 125 8.42 -9.01 9.25
N TRP A 126 7.85 -7.84 9.54
CA TRP A 126 8.08 -7.09 10.78
C TRP A 126 6.76 -6.85 11.50
N ASP A 127 6.81 -6.86 12.83
CA ASP A 127 5.71 -6.36 13.65
C ASP A 127 5.89 -4.85 13.81
N VAL A 128 4.89 -4.07 13.41
CA VAL A 128 4.92 -2.61 13.46
C VAL A 128 3.68 -2.08 14.16
N SER A 129 3.86 -1.14 15.08
CA SER A 129 2.72 -0.43 15.69
C SER A 129 2.43 0.83 14.89
N THR A 130 1.23 0.93 14.32
CA THR A 130 0.75 2.16 13.68
C THR A 130 -0.49 2.65 14.42
N ASP A 131 -0.44 3.88 14.94
CA ASP A 131 -1.54 4.50 15.70
C ASP A 131 -1.99 3.68 16.94
N GLY A 132 -1.07 2.92 17.55
CA GLY A 132 -1.36 2.05 18.69
C GLY A 132 -1.93 0.68 18.33
N THR A 133 -2.11 0.39 17.03
CA THR A 133 -2.56 -0.91 16.52
C THR A 133 -1.38 -1.68 15.97
N SER A 134 -1.19 -2.94 16.40
CA SER A 134 -0.20 -3.84 15.80
C SER A 134 -0.62 -4.22 14.38
N ARG A 135 0.30 -4.02 13.44
CA ARG A 135 0.18 -4.32 12.03
C ARG A 135 1.43 -5.07 11.58
N VAL A 136 1.37 -5.68 10.40
CA VAL A 136 2.52 -6.39 9.85
C VAL A 136 3.06 -5.63 8.66
N TYR A 137 4.34 -5.26 8.70
CA TYR A 137 5.04 -4.82 7.50
C TYR A 137 5.51 -6.08 6.75
N VAL A 138 5.17 -6.16 5.48
CA VAL A 138 5.59 -7.23 4.57
C VAL A 138 6.41 -6.62 3.46
N SER A 139 7.67 -7.07 3.34
CA SER A 139 8.46 -6.89 2.13
C SER A 139 8.46 -8.21 1.37
N PHE A 140 8.19 -8.17 0.07
CA PHE A 140 8.28 -9.32 -0.82
C PHE A 140 9.18 -8.94 -1.99
N ASP A 141 10.40 -9.45 -1.97
CA ASP A 141 11.35 -9.40 -3.07
C ASP A 141 11.07 -10.59 -3.98
N GLY A 142 10.63 -10.30 -5.19
CA GLY A 142 10.18 -11.29 -6.16
C GLY A 142 10.88 -11.09 -7.50
N PRO A 143 10.90 -12.13 -8.37
CA PRO A 143 11.73 -12.10 -9.57
C PRO A 143 11.30 -11.03 -10.59
N ASP A 144 10.02 -10.66 -10.59
CA ASP A 144 9.45 -9.67 -11.51
C ASP A 144 9.38 -8.26 -10.91
N ARG A 145 9.17 -8.17 -9.58
CA ARG A 145 8.90 -6.91 -8.89
C ARG A 145 8.92 -7.08 -7.37
N ASP A 146 9.44 -6.05 -6.71
CA ASP A 146 9.41 -5.93 -5.25
C ASP A 146 8.15 -5.24 -4.77
N PHE A 147 7.64 -5.69 -3.64
CA PHE A 147 6.44 -5.18 -3.02
C PHE A 147 6.67 -4.91 -1.54
N SER A 148 6.08 -3.82 -1.05
CA SER A 148 6.12 -3.45 0.36
C SER A 148 4.74 -2.99 0.80
N TYR A 149 4.19 -3.63 1.83
CA TYR A 149 2.84 -3.39 2.32
C TYR A 149 2.79 -3.45 3.84
N ILE A 150 1.95 -2.61 4.43
CA ILE A 150 1.51 -2.78 5.82
C ILE A 150 0.14 -3.42 5.77
N ILE A 151 -0.02 -4.61 6.33
CA ILE A 151 -1.25 -5.40 6.29
C ILE A 151 -1.89 -5.51 7.68
N GLY A 152 -3.24 -5.45 7.68
CA GLY A 152 -4.13 -5.82 8.78
C GLY A 152 -4.04 -5.02 10.09
N GLU A 153 -5.03 -5.28 10.95
CA GLU A 153 -5.11 -4.81 12.37
C GLU A 153 -4.88 -5.97 13.37
N LYS A 154 -4.63 -7.19 12.86
CA LYS A 154 -4.56 -8.41 13.67
C LYS A 154 -3.14 -8.78 14.09
N GLY A 155 -2.15 -7.92 13.83
CA GLY A 155 -0.76 -8.10 14.24
C GLY A 155 -0.06 -9.35 13.69
N MET A 156 1.19 -9.53 14.10
CA MET A 156 2.05 -10.65 13.70
C MET A 156 1.58 -12.01 14.25
N GLU A 157 0.80 -12.01 15.33
CA GLU A 157 0.37 -13.20 16.08
C GLU A 157 -0.24 -14.31 15.20
N TYR A 158 -1.07 -13.94 14.22
CA TYR A 158 -1.73 -14.90 13.33
C TYR A 158 -0.78 -15.56 12.33
N LEU A 159 0.32 -14.89 11.99
CA LEU A 159 1.37 -15.43 11.13
C LEU A 159 2.39 -16.25 11.93
N MET A 160 2.62 -15.93 13.20
CA MET A 160 3.55 -16.69 14.05
C MET A 160 3.10 -18.13 14.30
N LYS A 161 1.79 -18.39 14.39
CA LYS A 161 1.29 -19.75 14.61
C LYS A 161 1.73 -20.74 13.50
N PRO A 162 1.46 -20.51 12.21
CA PRO A 162 1.95 -21.39 11.14
C PRO A 162 3.46 -21.27 10.90
N LEU A 163 4.15 -20.27 11.47
CA LEU A 163 5.60 -20.09 11.43
C LEU A 163 6.32 -20.65 12.67
N SER A 164 5.61 -21.26 13.62
CA SER A 164 6.20 -21.76 14.87
C SER A 164 7.04 -23.02 14.62
N PRO A 165 8.15 -23.21 15.37
CA PRO A 165 8.89 -24.46 15.45
C PRO A 165 8.04 -25.66 15.88
N ASP A 166 6.94 -25.45 16.60
CA ASP A 166 6.04 -26.53 17.02
C ASP A 166 5.20 -27.08 15.86
N GLN A 167 5.02 -26.29 14.81
CA GLN A 167 4.19 -26.63 13.64
C GLN A 167 5.04 -27.06 12.44
N ASN A 168 6.35 -26.84 12.48
CA ASN A 168 7.25 -27.08 11.36
C ASN A 168 8.54 -27.74 11.83
N PRO A 169 9.03 -28.78 11.13
CA PRO A 169 10.34 -29.33 11.44
C PRO A 169 11.45 -28.31 11.17
N ALA A 170 12.58 -28.49 11.86
CA ALA A 170 13.82 -27.79 11.50
C ALA A 170 14.22 -28.12 10.05
N TRP A 171 14.87 -27.16 9.39
CA TRP A 171 15.32 -27.28 8.00
C TRP A 171 16.35 -28.39 7.78
#